data_AF-A0A6J4LHA7-F1
#
_entry.id   AF-A0A6J4LHA7-F1
#
_cell.length_a   1.000
_cell.length_b   1.000
_cell.length_c   1.000
_cell.angle_alpha   90.00
_cell.angle_beta   90.00
_cell.angle_gamma   90.00
#
_symmetry.space_group_name_H-M   'P 1'
#
loop_
_entity.id
_entity.type
_entity.pdbx_description
1 polymer ?
#
loop_
_entity_poly.entity_id
_entity_poly.type
_entity_poly.pdbx_seq_one_letter_code
_entity_poly.pdbx_strand_id
1 'polypeptide(L)'
;MARNRTTGRKRAQAAKVGFADPSRDNARMDILLNGEPRSLAPALTVLELLQLEGLADRRVAVEVNAEIVARGRHAEHRLADGDRVEIVHALGGG
;
A
#
# COMPACT_ATOMS: atom_id res chain seq x y z
N MET A 1 -6.54 -34.80 28.01
CA MET A 1 -6.21 -33.39 28.28
C MET A 1 -5.70 -32.76 26.98
N ALA A 2 -6.58 -32.04 26.28
CA ALA A 2 -6.32 -31.54 24.93
C ALA A 2 -5.66 -30.16 24.96
N ARG A 3 -4.61 -30.02 24.13
CA ARG A 3 -3.90 -28.77 23.80
C ARG A 3 -4.70 -28.02 22.73
N ASN A 4 -4.80 -26.70 22.81
CA ASN A 4 -4.38 -25.83 21.69
C ASN A 4 -4.38 -24.34 22.07
N ARG A 5 -3.19 -23.74 22.00
CA ARG A 5 -2.98 -22.31 21.79
C ARG A 5 -3.08 -22.07 20.28
N THR A 6 -3.88 -21.13 19.83
CA THR A 6 -3.56 -20.39 18.60
C THR A 6 -4.25 -19.03 18.64
N THR A 7 -3.43 -18.00 18.70
CA THR A 7 -3.76 -16.59 18.68
C THR A 7 -4.51 -16.24 17.39
N GLY A 8 -5.78 -15.85 17.50
CA GLY A 8 -6.59 -15.43 16.37
C GLY A 8 -6.13 -14.08 15.85
N ARG A 9 -5.22 -14.07 14.86
CA ARG A 9 -5.07 -12.90 13.97
C ARG A 9 -6.27 -12.89 13.04
N LYS A 10 -7.28 -12.07 13.39
CA LYS A 10 -8.36 -11.70 12.48
C LYS A 10 -7.74 -10.98 11.28
N ARG A 11 -7.56 -11.70 10.17
CA ARG A 11 -7.33 -11.08 8.86
C ARG A 11 -8.61 -10.34 8.49
N ALA A 12 -8.58 -9.02 8.56
CA ALA A 12 -9.64 -8.19 8.00
C ALA A 12 -9.59 -8.34 6.47
N GLN A 13 -10.64 -8.94 5.93
CA GLN A 13 -10.91 -9.11 4.52
C GLN A 13 -11.88 -7.98 4.11
N ALA A 14 -11.42 -6.99 3.35
CA ALA A 14 -12.21 -6.02 2.59
C ALA A 14 -11.22 -5.26 1.68
N ALA A 15 -11.46 -4.92 0.41
CA ALA A 15 -12.65 -4.95 -0.41
C ALA A 15 -12.26 -5.35 -1.85
N LYS A 16 -13.17 -6.04 -2.54
CA LYS A 16 -13.04 -6.36 -3.96
C LYS A 16 -13.41 -5.11 -4.77
N VAL A 17 -12.45 -4.56 -5.51
CA VAL A 17 -12.72 -3.67 -6.64
C VAL A 17 -12.17 -4.38 -7.88
N GLY A 18 -13.06 -4.76 -8.81
CA GLY A 18 -12.66 -5.24 -10.14
C GLY A 18 -11.92 -4.11 -10.86
N PHE A 19 -10.86 -4.35 -11.63
CA PHE A 19 -10.72 -5.33 -12.70
C PHE A 19 -9.33 -5.99 -12.64
N ALA A 20 -9.26 -7.31 -12.63
CA ALA A 20 -8.02 -8.02 -12.92
C ALA A 20 -8.36 -9.23 -13.79
N ASP A 21 -8.04 -9.11 -15.07
CA ASP A 21 -8.02 -10.20 -16.03
C ASP A 21 -7.06 -11.29 -15.49
N PRO A 22 -7.54 -12.50 -15.16
CA PRO A 22 -6.71 -13.55 -14.54
C PRO A 22 -5.70 -14.18 -15.53
N SER A 23 -5.58 -13.63 -16.75
CA SER A 23 -4.81 -14.18 -17.87
C SER A 23 -3.54 -13.40 -18.21
N ARG A 24 -3.21 -12.32 -17.48
CA ARG A 24 -1.92 -11.60 -17.64
C ARG A 24 -0.96 -11.99 -16.52
N ASP A 25 -0.21 -13.04 -16.77
CA ASP A 25 0.90 -13.46 -15.95
C ASP A 25 1.99 -12.36 -15.79
N ASN A 26 2.31 -12.09 -14.52
CA ASN A 26 3.66 -12.20 -13.97
C ASN A 26 4.64 -11.02 -14.06
N ALA A 27 4.20 -9.84 -13.66
CA ALA A 27 5.10 -8.91 -12.97
C ALA A 27 4.36 -8.24 -11.82
N ARG A 28 4.10 -8.99 -10.73
CA ARG A 28 3.78 -8.31 -9.46
C ARG A 28 5.07 -7.73 -8.91
N MET A 29 4.96 -6.56 -8.30
CA MET A 29 6.05 -5.99 -7.51
C MET A 29 5.73 -6.14 -6.03
N ASP A 30 6.72 -6.50 -5.23
CA ASP A 30 6.61 -6.62 -3.79
C ASP A 30 7.22 -5.39 -3.13
N ILE A 31 6.41 -4.68 -2.36
CA ILE A 31 6.82 -3.53 -1.57
C ILE A 31 6.62 -3.81 -0.08
N LEU A 32 7.21 -2.98 0.77
CA LEU A 32 6.86 -2.88 2.17
C LEU A 32 5.98 -1.64 2.36
N LEU A 33 4.71 -1.83 2.69
CA LEU A 33 3.77 -0.75 2.97
C LEU A 33 3.50 -0.67 4.47
N ASN A 34 3.90 0.43 5.12
CA ASN A 34 3.77 0.61 6.57
C ASN A 34 4.37 -0.57 7.36
N GLY A 35 5.51 -1.07 6.92
CA GLY A 35 6.16 -2.27 7.46
C GLY A 35 5.52 -3.63 7.10
N GLU A 36 4.39 -3.67 6.38
CA GLU A 36 3.75 -4.92 5.95
C GLU A 36 4.06 -5.26 4.48
N PRO A 37 4.47 -6.51 4.15
CA PRO A 37 4.71 -6.94 2.77
C PRO A 37 3.44 -6.89 1.93
N ARG A 38 3.56 -6.36 0.71
CA ARG A 38 2.43 -6.19 -0.20
C ARG A 38 2.81 -6.37 -1.66
N SER A 39 2.05 -7.22 -2.35
CA SER A 39 2.19 -7.43 -3.78
C SER A 39 1.21 -6.56 -4.56
N LEU A 40 1.73 -5.77 -5.50
CA LEU A 40 0.97 -4.82 -6.30
C LEU A 40 1.14 -5.08 -7.79
N ALA A 41 0.29 -4.46 -8.60
CA ALA A 41 0.51 -4.35 -10.04
C ALA A 41 1.80 -3.55 -10.29
N PRO A 42 2.54 -3.84 -11.38
CA PRO A 42 3.78 -3.13 -11.67
C PRO A 42 3.48 -1.70 -12.10
N ALA A 43 4.44 -0.80 -11.89
CA ALA A 43 4.40 0.59 -12.36
C ALA A 43 3.24 1.45 -11.84
N LEU A 44 2.65 1.08 -10.68
CA LEU A 44 1.71 1.94 -9.98
C LEU A 44 2.39 3.21 -9.46
N THR A 45 1.64 4.29 -9.43
CA THR A 45 2.02 5.54 -8.79
C THR A 45 1.64 5.56 -7.31
N VAL A 46 2.23 6.49 -6.56
CA VAL A 46 1.83 6.75 -5.17
C VAL A 46 0.33 7.08 -5.09
N LEU A 47 -0.20 7.87 -6.03
CA LEU A 47 -1.62 8.21 -6.05
C LEU A 47 -2.50 6.96 -6.23
N GLU A 48 -2.16 6.08 -7.16
CA GLU A 48 -2.91 4.83 -7.38
C GLU A 48 -2.85 3.92 -6.17
N LEU A 49 -1.69 3.83 -5.50
CA LEU A 49 -1.58 3.12 -4.22
C LEU A 49 -2.53 3.72 -3.17
N LEU A 50 -2.56 5.05 -3.03
CA LEU A 50 -3.47 5.73 -2.11
C LEU A 50 -4.94 5.49 -2.47
N GLN A 51 -5.28 5.39 -3.75
CA GLN A 51 -6.64 5.05 -4.20
C GLN A 51 -7.01 3.62 -3.81
N LEU A 52 -6.12 2.66 -4.02
CA LEU A 52 -6.31 1.26 -3.62
C LEU A 52 -6.51 1.12 -2.11
N GLU A 53 -5.84 1.96 -1.32
CA GLU A 53 -6.01 2.01 0.15
C GLU A 53 -7.20 2.84 0.63
N GLY A 54 -7.95 3.49 -0.27
CA GLY A 54 -9.04 4.38 0.11
C GLY A 54 -8.57 5.65 0.84
N LEU A 55 -7.34 6.10 0.57
CA LEU A 55 -6.67 7.23 1.21
C LEU A 55 -6.45 8.43 0.26
N ALA A 56 -6.85 8.35 -1.01
CA ALA A 56 -6.59 9.38 -2.02
C ALA A 56 -7.04 10.80 -1.60
N ASP A 57 -8.20 10.92 -0.95
CA ASP A 57 -8.76 12.21 -0.51
C ASP A 57 -8.28 12.63 0.89
N ARG A 58 -7.47 11.81 1.56
CA ARG A 58 -7.01 12.09 2.91
C ARG A 58 -5.78 13.00 2.90
N ARG A 59 -5.61 13.74 4.00
CA ARG A 59 -4.37 14.51 4.26
C ARG A 59 -3.32 13.58 4.85
N VAL A 60 -2.66 12.85 3.97
CA VAL A 60 -1.53 11.97 4.28
C VAL A 60 -0.25 12.52 3.65
N ALA A 61 0.88 12.30 4.32
CA ALA A 61 2.20 12.38 3.70
C ALA A 61 2.64 10.96 3.34
N VAL A 62 3.36 10.84 2.22
CA VAL A 62 3.90 9.57 1.76
C VAL A 62 5.41 9.70 1.69
N GLU A 63 6.09 8.72 2.26
CA GLU A 63 7.53 8.55 2.20
C GLU A 63 7.82 7.28 1.38
N VAL A 64 8.77 7.36 0.44
CA VAL A 64 9.26 6.24 -0.34
C VAL A 64 10.77 6.14 -0.11
N ASN A 65 11.24 5.02 0.45
CA ASN A 65 12.65 4.77 0.76
C ASN A 65 13.32 5.89 1.59
N ALA A 66 12.63 6.39 2.63
CA ALA A 66 13.08 7.52 3.45
C ALA A 66 13.07 8.90 2.76
N GLU A 67 12.48 9.01 1.56
CA GLU A 67 12.28 10.27 0.86
C GLU A 67 10.80 10.68 0.85
N ILE A 68 10.51 11.91 1.30
CA ILE A 68 9.13 12.44 1.29
C ILE A 68 8.70 12.75 -0.15
N VAL A 69 7.66 12.08 -0.61
CA VAL A 69 7.01 12.38 -1.89
C VAL A 69 5.95 13.45 -1.66
N ALA A 70 6.21 14.66 -2.15
CA ALA A 70 5.28 15.78 -2.08
C ALA A 70 3.93 15.43 -2.74
N ARG A 71 2.82 15.90 -2.17
CA ARG A 71 1.45 15.61 -2.65
C ARG A 71 1.26 15.88 -4.14
N GLY A 72 1.82 16.98 -4.65
CA GLY A 72 1.76 17.32 -6.08
C GLY A 72 2.43 16.30 -7.01
N ARG A 73 3.36 15.49 -6.49
CA ARG A 73 4.09 14.46 -7.24
C ARG A 73 3.50 13.05 -7.08
N HIS A 74 2.45 12.87 -6.28
CA HIS A 74 1.87 11.54 -6.03
C HIS A 74 1.40 10.85 -7.32
N ALA A 75 0.86 11.61 -8.28
CA ALA A 75 0.41 11.07 -9.57
C ALA A 75 1.55 10.75 -10.56
N GLU A 76 2.76 11.23 -10.28
CA GLU A 76 3.91 11.09 -11.18
C GLU A 76 4.96 10.12 -10.63
N HIS A 77 5.06 10.01 -9.30
CA HIS A 77 6.01 9.16 -8.61
C HIS A 77 5.57 7.70 -8.72
N ARG A 78 6.26 6.95 -9.59
CA ARG A 78 6.06 5.51 -9.79
C ARG A 78 6.82 4.73 -8.72
N LEU A 79 6.15 3.73 -8.18
CA LEU A 79 6.72 2.75 -7.26
C LEU A 79 7.45 1.66 -8.06
N ALA A 80 8.50 1.14 -7.45
CA ALA A 80 9.31 0.05 -7.94
C ALA A 80 9.26 -1.16 -6.99
N ASP A 81 9.70 -2.30 -7.50
CA ASP A 81 9.88 -3.50 -6.70
C ASP A 81 10.91 -3.27 -5.58
N GLY A 82 10.59 -3.75 -4.37
CA GLY A 82 11.42 -3.59 -3.19
C GLY A 82 11.26 -2.26 -2.45
N ASP A 83 10.44 -1.33 -2.95
CA ASP A 83 10.24 -0.03 -2.31
C ASP A 83 9.67 -0.16 -0.89
N ARG A 84 10.13 0.72 0.00
CA ARG A 84 9.57 0.91 1.34
C ARG A 84 8.70 2.15 1.32
N VAL A 85 7.41 1.97 1.50
CA VAL A 85 6.42 3.03 1.46
C VAL A 85 5.80 3.20 2.83
N GLU A 86 5.90 4.40 3.40
CA GLU A 86 5.28 4.76 4.67
C GLU A 86 4.21 5.85 4.41
N ILE A 87 2.98 5.59 4.85
CA ILE A 87 1.86 6.52 4.75
C ILE A 87 1.58 7.04 6.15
N VAL A 88 1.98 8.28 6.41
CA VAL A 88 1.79 8.92 7.70
C VAL A 88 0.66 9.94 7.63
N HIS A 89 -0.21 9.94 8.63
CA HIS A 89 -1.16 11.04 8.80
C HIS A 89 -0.39 12.29 9.18
N ALA A 90 -0.59 13.38 8.44
CA ALA A 90 -0.01 14.66 8.84
C ALA A 90 -0.60 15.06 10.19
N LEU A 91 0.20 14.98 11.26
CA LEU A 91 -0.11 15.57 12.56
C LEU A 91 0.10 17.09 12.46
N GLY A 92 -0.74 17.77 11.69
CA GLY A 92 -0.76 19.21 11.56
C GLY A 92 -1.88 19.80 12.38
N GLY A 93 -1.64 19.98 13.69
CA GLY A 93 -2.37 20.97 14.49
C GLY A 93 -1.99 22.38 14.00
N GLY A 94 -2.97 23.28 14.00
CA GLY A 94 -2.73 24.71 13.77
C GLY A 94 -2.01 25.36 14.94
#